data_AF-H0ED31-F1
#
_entry.id   AF-H0ED31-F1
#
_cell.length_a   1.000
_cell.length_b   1.000
_cell.length_c   1.000
_cell.angle_alpha   90.00
_cell.angle_beta   90.00
_cell.angle_gamma   90.00
#
_symmetry.space_group_name_H-M   'P 1'
#
loop_
_entity.id
_entity.type
_entity.pdbx_description
1 polymer ?
#
loop_
_entity_poly.entity_id
_entity_poly.type
_entity_poly.pdbx_seq_one_letter_code
_entity_poly.pdbx_strand_id
1 'polypeptide(L)'
;MLYELIAIVRPGNLAEVKDGGTIRGLNNWGVFSLPKRTRKHQAQHTDGHYFVMRYDASSKIQEDVRTTLGLDPRMIKFTSVKLGDGTLAALSKVSGDVKWDRREEF
;
A
#
# COMPACT_ATOMS: atom_id res chain seq x y z
N MET A 1 -11.98 9.29 3.09
CA MET A 1 -12.01 8.64 1.76
C MET A 1 -11.25 7.35 1.90
N LEU A 2 -11.66 6.30 1.19
CA LEU A 2 -10.97 5.02 1.24
C LEU A 2 -9.82 5.02 0.23
N TYR A 3 -8.64 4.64 0.71
CA TYR A 3 -7.44 4.50 -0.10
C TYR A 3 -6.88 3.09 0.03
N GLU A 4 -6.29 2.62 -1.06
CA GLU A 4 -5.46 1.42 -1.10
C GLU A 4 -4.03 1.82 -1.43
N LEU A 5 -3.11 1.45 -0.56
CA LEU A 5 -1.67 1.56 -0.76
C LEU A 5 -1.14 0.19 -1.17
N ILE A 6 -0.49 0.13 -2.33
CA ILE A 6 0.30 -1.02 -2.76
C ILE A 6 1.76 -0.61 -2.65
N ALA A 7 2.51 -1.31 -1.80
CA ALA A 7 3.88 -0.94 -1.48
C ALA A 7 4.83 -2.14 -1.61
N ILE A 8 6.06 -1.85 -2.04
CA ILE A 8 7.13 -2.81 -2.21
C ILE A 8 8.35 -2.33 -1.41
N VAL A 9 8.68 -3.05 -0.35
CA VAL A 9 9.83 -2.77 0.52
C VAL A 9 10.97 -3.74 0.27
N ARG A 10 12.17 -3.34 0.69
CA ARG A 10 13.29 -4.28 0.83
C ARG A 10 12.89 -5.41 1.80
N PRO A 11 13.16 -6.69 1.47
CA PRO A 11 12.88 -7.80 2.39
C PRO A 11 13.58 -7.63 3.74
N GLY A 12 12.92 -8.07 4.82
CA GLY A 12 13.52 -8.17 6.17
C GLY A 12 13.34 -6.94 7.07
N ASN A 13 12.47 -5.99 6.75
CA ASN A 13 12.22 -4.83 7.61
C ASN A 13 10.79 -4.29 7.47
N LEU A 14 9.86 -4.81 8.27
CA LEU A 14 8.53 -4.21 8.45
C LEU A 14 8.59 -3.19 9.60
N ALA A 15 8.34 -1.92 9.29
CA ALA A 15 7.99 -0.93 10.31
C ALA A 15 6.51 -0.56 10.18
N GLU A 16 5.83 -0.38 11.31
CA GLU A 16 4.46 0.12 11.38
C GLU A 16 4.40 1.58 10.94
N VAL A 17 3.50 1.89 10.00
CA VAL A 17 3.13 3.28 9.69
C VAL A 17 2.01 3.67 10.65
N LYS A 18 2.30 4.55 11.60
CA LYS A 18 1.31 5.18 12.49
C LYS A 18 1.04 6.59 12.03
N ASP A 19 0.01 6.77 11.22
CA ASP A 19 -0.59 8.08 10.94
C ASP A 19 -2.12 7.98 11.00
N GLY A 20 -2.77 9.06 11.45
CA GLY A 20 -4.13 9.14 12.02
C GLY A 20 -5.34 8.80 11.13
N GLY A 21 -5.21 7.84 10.22
CA GLY A 21 -6.31 7.17 9.52
C GLY A 21 -6.74 5.88 10.20
N THR A 22 -7.89 5.34 9.81
CA THR A 22 -8.34 4.01 10.25
C THR A 22 -7.86 2.97 9.25
N ILE A 23 -6.99 2.07 9.67
CA ILE A 23 -6.54 0.94 8.84
C ILE A 23 -7.67 -0.11 8.83
N ARG A 24 -8.18 -0.43 7.64
CA ARG A 24 -9.17 -1.50 7.45
C ARG A 24 -8.52 -2.87 7.39
N GLY A 25 -7.33 -2.94 6.80
CA GLY A 25 -6.55 -4.17 6.76
C GLY A 25 -5.18 -3.96 6.13
N LEU A 26 -4.26 -4.84 6.53
CA LEU A 26 -2.89 -4.88 6.07
C LEU A 26 -2.59 -6.33 5.66
N ASN A 27 -2.35 -6.52 4.37
CA ASN A 27 -2.17 -7.84 3.77
C ASN A 27 -0.75 -7.96 3.26
N ASN A 28 -0.03 -8.91 3.82
CA ASN A 28 1.29 -9.28 3.38
C ASN A 28 1.16 -10.27 2.21
N TRP A 29 1.66 -9.89 1.03
CA TRP A 29 1.68 -10.78 -0.14
C TRP A 29 2.96 -11.60 -0.26
N GLY A 30 4.06 -11.15 0.37
CA GLY A 30 5.34 -11.86 0.37
C GLY A 30 6.35 -11.31 -0.63
N VAL A 31 7.45 -12.04 -0.80
CA VAL A 31 8.56 -11.62 -1.66
C VAL A 31 8.36 -12.16 -3.07
N PHE A 32 8.35 -11.27 -4.05
CA PHE A 32 8.27 -11.61 -5.48
C PHE A 32 9.26 -10.79 -6.29
N SER A 33 9.53 -11.24 -7.51
CA SER A 33 10.35 -10.49 -8.46
C SER A 33 9.62 -9.26 -8.97
N LEU A 34 10.36 -8.16 -9.05
CA LEU A 34 9.89 -6.90 -9.60
C LEU A 34 9.65 -7.05 -11.12
N PRO A 35 8.66 -6.37 -11.69
CA PRO A 35 8.42 -6.39 -13.15
C PRO A 35 9.63 -5.96 -13.98
N LYS A 36 10.51 -5.14 -13.39
CA LYS A 36 11.79 -4.71 -13.97
C LYS A 36 12.79 -4.43 -12.84
N ARG A 37 14.06 -4.74 -13.09
CA ARG A 37 15.17 -4.35 -12.22
C ARG A 37 15.15 -2.84 -11.98
N THR A 38 15.02 -2.44 -10.72
CA THR A 38 14.79 -1.05 -10.33
C THR A 38 15.95 -0.56 -9.47
N ARG A 39 16.48 0.63 -9.77
CA ARG A 39 17.50 1.29 -8.95
C ARG A 39 16.84 2.36 -8.07
N LYS A 40 17.05 2.28 -6.76
CA LYS A 40 16.49 3.22 -5.77
C LYS A 40 17.46 3.33 -4.59
N HIS A 41 17.63 4.54 -4.04
CA HIS A 41 18.59 4.82 -2.94
C HIS A 41 19.97 4.18 -3.16
N GLN A 42 20.51 4.33 -4.38
CA GLN A 42 21.79 3.76 -4.83
C GLN A 42 21.89 2.22 -4.89
N ALA A 43 20.88 1.47 -4.46
CA ALA A 43 20.83 0.02 -4.57
C ALA A 43 20.05 -0.44 -5.82
N GLN A 44 20.40 -1.61 -6.35
CA GLN A 44 19.63 -2.26 -7.41
C GLN A 44 18.83 -3.42 -6.83
N HIS A 45 17.55 -3.48 -7.18
CA HIS A 45 16.61 -4.48 -6.68
C HIS A 45 16.04 -5.29 -7.85
N THR A 46 16.03 -6.61 -7.67
CA THR A 46 15.36 -7.59 -8.54
C THR A 46 14.08 -8.12 -7.90
N ASP A 47 14.08 -8.21 -6.57
CA ASP A 47 12.99 -8.75 -5.77
C ASP A 47 12.58 -7.72 -4.71
N GLY A 48 11.33 -7.81 -4.28
CA GLY A 48 10.76 -6.92 -3.28
C GLY A 48 9.66 -7.61 -2.50
N HIS A 49 9.43 -7.14 -1.28
CA HIS A 49 8.38 -7.62 -0.42
C HIS A 49 7.12 -6.77 -0.62
N TYR A 50 6.08 -7.40 -1.16
CA TYR A 50 4.81 -6.76 -1.47
C TYR A 50 3.88 -6.81 -0.26
N PHE A 51 3.24 -5.67 0.01
CA PHE A 51 2.11 -5.60 0.92
C PHE A 51 1.08 -4.58 0.41
N VAL A 52 -0.16 -4.80 0.81
CA VAL A 52 -1.27 -3.89 0.55
C VAL A 52 -1.86 -3.44 1.87
N MET A 53 -2.15 -2.14 1.95
CA MET A 53 -2.81 -1.53 3.09
C MET A 53 -4.03 -0.76 2.62
N ARG A 54 -5.19 -1.07 3.18
CA ARG A 54 -6.42 -0.30 2.99
C ARG A 54 -6.69 0.52 4.21
N TYR A 55 -6.97 1.80 4.02
CA TYR A 55 -7.21 2.73 5.11
C TYR A 55 -8.15 3.84 4.69
N ASP A 56 -8.95 4.30 5.65
CA ASP A 56 -9.73 5.53 5.54
C ASP A 56 -8.94 6.69 6.09
N ALA A 57 -8.73 7.70 5.26
CA ALA A 57 -8.06 8.93 5.64
C ALA A 57 -8.61 10.14 4.89
N SER A 58 -8.22 11.33 5.35
CA SER A 58 -8.38 12.57 4.59
C SER A 58 -7.33 12.64 3.47
N SER A 59 -7.58 13.46 2.44
CA SER A 59 -6.62 13.66 1.34
C SER A 59 -5.26 14.17 1.84
N LYS A 60 -5.27 15.00 2.89
CA LYS A 60 -4.04 15.51 3.52
C LYS A 60 -3.21 14.38 4.13
N ILE A 61 -3.83 13.52 4.92
CA ILE A 61 -3.13 12.38 5.54
C ILE A 61 -2.60 11.41 4.47
N GLN A 62 -3.37 11.20 3.38
CA GLN A 62 -2.90 10.37 2.27
C GLN A 62 -1.65 10.96 1.61
N GLU A 63 -1.58 12.28 1.44
CA GLU A 63 -0.40 12.98 0.93
C GLU A 63 0.79 12.90 1.90
N ASP A 64 0.54 13.03 3.20
CA ASP A 64 1.56 12.88 4.24
C ASP A 64 2.15 11.46 4.23
N VAL A 65 1.30 10.42 4.19
CA VAL A 65 1.73 9.01 4.05
C VAL A 65 2.55 8.80 2.78
N ARG A 66 2.11 9.37 1.66
CA ARG A 66 2.83 9.29 0.38
C ARG A 66 4.22 9.93 0.49
N THR A 67 4.32 11.07 1.16
CA THR A 67 5.57 11.80 1.37
C THR A 67 6.51 11.01 2.27
N THR A 68 6.01 10.52 3.40
CA THR A 68 6.77 9.71 4.36
C THR A 68 7.34 8.44 3.71
N LEU A 69 6.53 7.69 2.95
CA LEU A 69 6.99 6.51 2.22
C LEU A 69 7.97 6.85 1.10
N GLY A 70 7.87 8.05 0.52
CA GLY A 70 8.81 8.55 -0.49
C GLY A 70 10.22 8.79 0.06
N LEU A 71 10.31 9.15 1.34
CA LEU A 71 11.56 9.43 2.04
C LEU A 71 12.20 8.18 2.65
N ASP A 72 11.42 7.13 2.90
CA ASP A 72 11.94 5.89 3.50
C ASP A 72 12.91 5.18 2.54
N PRO A 73 14.21 5.03 2.91
CA PRO A 73 15.20 4.40 2.04
C PRO A 73 14.95 2.90 1.81
N ARG A 74 14.05 2.28 2.57
CA ARG A 74 13.64 0.88 2.42
C ARG A 74 12.54 0.71 1.36
N MET A 75 11.86 1.80 0.97
CA MET A 75 10.84 1.75 -0.05
C MET A 75 11.45 1.68 -1.45
N ILE A 76 11.11 0.62 -2.19
CA ILE A 76 11.51 0.47 -3.59
C ILE A 76 10.51 1.22 -4.47
N LYS A 77 9.22 0.92 -4.29
CA LYS A 77 8.12 1.52 -5.05
C LYS A 77 6.84 1.43 -4.25
N PHE A 78 5.96 2.42 -4.41
CA PHE A 78 4.62 2.38 -3.86
C PHE A 78 3.67 3.17 -4.76
N THR A 79 2.39 2.88 -4.64
CA THR A 79 1.32 3.65 -5.27
C THR A 79 0.11 3.65 -4.36
N SER A 80 -0.65 4.74 -4.38
CA SER A 80 -1.89 4.88 -3.63
C SER A 80 -3.02 5.15 -4.60
N VAL A 81 -4.13 4.42 -4.46
CA VAL A 81 -5.31 4.55 -5.30
C VAL A 81 -6.51 4.87 -4.42
N LYS A 82 -7.34 5.83 -4.84
CA LYS A 82 -8.64 6.07 -4.20
C LYS A 82 -9.60 4.96 -4.61
N LEU A 83 -10.18 4.28 -3.63
CA LEU A 83 -11.18 3.24 -3.86
C LEU A 83 -12.61 3.81 -3.73
N GLY A 84 -13.51 3.22 -4.50
CA GLY A 84 -14.94 3.56 -4.51
C GLY A 84 -15.28 4.82 -5.31
N ASP A 85 -16.57 4.97 -5.57
CA ASP A 85 -17.17 6.12 -6.25
C ASP A 85 -17.45 7.31 -5.31
N GLY A 86 -17.18 7.15 -4.01
CA GLY A 86 -17.45 8.13 -2.97
C GLY A 86 -18.80 7.98 -2.29
N THR A 87 -19.61 6.99 -2.68
CA THR A 87 -20.86 6.66 -1.99
C THR A 87 -20.61 5.75 -0.79
N LEU A 88 -21.40 5.91 0.26
CA LEU A 88 -21.31 5.05 1.45
C LEU A 88 -21.62 3.59 1.12
N ALA A 89 -22.56 3.34 0.20
CA ALA A 89 -22.98 2.01 -0.19
C ALA A 89 -21.88 1.22 -0.90
N ALA A 90 -21.07 1.87 -1.76
CA ALA A 90 -19.91 1.23 -2.34
C ALA A 90 -18.81 1.01 -1.30
N LEU A 91 -18.56 2.03 -0.46
CA LEU A 91 -17.48 1.99 0.55
C LEU A 91 -17.69 0.94 1.64
N SER A 92 -18.93 0.66 2.03
CA SER A 92 -19.23 -0.32 3.09
C SER A 92 -18.99 -1.77 2.66
N LYS A 93 -19.06 -2.06 1.36
CA LYS A 93 -18.79 -3.39 0.81
C LYS A 93 -17.29 -3.71 0.71
N VAL A 94 -16.44 -2.68 0.68
CA VAL A 94 -14.99 -2.88 0.52
C VAL A 94 -14.38 -3.34 1.84
N SER A 95 -13.96 -4.61 1.87
CA SER A 95 -13.34 -5.23 3.03
C SER A 95 -11.88 -4.79 3.24
N GLY A 96 -11.33 -5.09 4.41
CA GLY A 96 -9.90 -4.88 4.69
C GLY A 96 -8.98 -6.01 4.20
N ASP A 97 -9.53 -7.17 3.89
CA ASP A 97 -8.78 -8.36 3.46
C ASP A 97 -8.63 -8.35 1.94
N VAL A 98 -7.39 -8.16 1.48
CA VAL A 98 -7.04 -8.10 0.05
C VAL A 98 -6.25 -9.35 -0.28
N LYS A 99 -6.99 -10.39 -0.64
CA LYS A 99 -6.39 -11.64 -1.07
C LYS A 99 -5.92 -11.54 -2.51
N TRP A 100 -4.71 -12.01 -2.77
CA TRP A 100 -4.14 -12.05 -4.11
C TRP A 100 -4.89 -13.00 -5.06
N ASP A 101 -5.51 -14.06 -4.52
CA ASP A 101 -6.13 -15.15 -5.27
C ASP A 101 -7.56 -14.86 -5.72
N ARG A 102 -8.18 -13.78 -5.25
CA ARG A 102 -9.60 -13.48 -5.48
C ARG A 102 -9.82 -12.07 -5.99
N ARG A 103 -10.71 -11.96 -6.97
CA ARG A 103 -11.23 -10.67 -7.41
C ARG A 103 -12.30 -10.21 -6.45
N GLU A 104 -12.31 -8.92 -6.12
CA GLU A 104 -13.41 -8.34 -5.36
C GLU A 104 -14.63 -8.11 -6.25
N GLU A 105 -15.78 -8.55 -5.76
CA GLU A 105 -17.08 -8.29 -6.37
C GLU A 105 -17.71 -7.10 -5.62
N PHE A 106 -17.94 -5.98 -6.34
CA PHE A 106 -18.50 -4.75 -5.78
C PHE A 106 -19.96 -4.55 -6.21
#